data_AF-A0A3A3FW22-F1
#
_entry.id   AF-A0A3A3FW22-F1
#
_cell.length_a   1.000
_cell.length_b   1.000
_cell.length_c   1.000
_cell.angle_alpha   90.00
_cell.angle_beta   90.00
_cell.angle_gamma   90.00
#
_symmetry.space_group_name_H-M   'P 1'
#
loop_
_entity.id
_entity.type
_entity.pdbx_description
1 polymer ?
#
loop_
_entity_poly.entity_id
_entity_poly.type
_entity_poly.pdbx_seq_one_letter_code
_entity_poly.pdbx_strand_id
1 'polypeptide(L)'
;MKTLTIKDLSRTAELDRQAMAGVSGGMYKGFAPYSVFALDASKHSFSFDAKQSIDQEQNTLVNNGNNAAFVSGITATVNPKQTADNTINFG
;
A
#
# COMPACT_ATOMS: atom_id res chain seq x y z
N MET A 1 14.74 -43.40 13.35
CA MET A 1 14.07 -42.16 13.79
C MET A 1 14.00 -42.16 15.30
N LYS A 2 14.43 -41.09 15.98
CA LYS A 2 14.08 -40.86 17.39
C LYS A 2 13.58 -39.43 17.55
N THR A 3 12.29 -39.34 17.85
CA THR A 3 11.54 -38.15 18.18
C THR A 3 11.82 -37.79 19.64
N LEU A 4 12.17 -36.53 19.91
CA LEU A 4 12.21 -36.00 21.28
C LEU A 4 11.03 -35.04 21.46
N THR A 5 10.07 -35.54 22.22
CA THR A 5 8.89 -34.85 22.75
C THR A 5 9.31 -33.93 23.89
N ILE A 6 8.98 -32.64 23.80
CA ILE A 6 9.33 -31.62 24.79
C ILE A 6 8.34 -31.72 25.96
N LYS A 7 8.83 -32.12 27.14
CA LYS A 7 8.04 -32.10 28.38
C LYS A 7 8.11 -30.72 29.00
N ASP A 8 6.95 -30.08 29.03
CA ASP A 8 6.53 -28.89 29.77
C ASP A 8 7.52 -27.71 29.89
N LEU A 9 7.16 -26.62 29.20
CA LEU A 9 7.85 -25.35 29.20
C LEU A 9 7.28 -24.47 30.31
N SER A 10 8.01 -24.29 31.40
CA SER A 10 7.62 -23.37 32.47
C SER A 10 7.57 -21.94 31.93
N ARG A 11 6.38 -21.36 31.85
CA ARG A 11 6.17 -19.98 31.41
C ARG A 11 6.29 -19.02 32.58
N THR A 12 7.31 -18.18 32.57
CA THR A 12 7.43 -17.00 33.45
C THR A 12 6.78 -15.79 32.77
N ALA A 13 5.99 -15.03 33.53
CA ALA A 13 5.23 -13.88 33.03
C ALA A 13 6.03 -12.57 32.99
N GLU A 14 7.13 -12.47 33.74
CA GLU A 14 7.98 -11.28 33.82
C GLU A 14 9.45 -11.64 33.60
N LEU A 15 10.15 -10.85 32.79
CA LEU A 15 11.55 -11.02 32.48
C LEU A 15 12.40 -10.06 33.33
N ASP A 16 13.28 -10.61 34.15
CA ASP A 16 14.30 -9.84 34.86
C ASP A 16 15.35 -9.26 33.89
N ARG A 17 16.01 -8.18 34.30
CA ARG A 17 17.02 -7.42 33.53
C ARG A 17 18.12 -8.30 32.95
N GLN A 18 18.55 -9.32 33.67
CA GLN A 18 19.56 -10.29 33.17
C GLN A 18 18.99 -11.19 32.05
N ALA A 19 17.72 -11.57 32.14
CA ALA A 19 17.05 -12.39 31.12
C ALA A 19 16.66 -11.56 29.87
N MET A 20 16.36 -10.27 30.04
CA MET A 20 16.14 -9.32 28.94
C MET A 20 17.38 -9.14 28.03
N ALA A 21 18.58 -9.38 28.54
CA ALA A 21 19.81 -9.36 27.74
C ALA A 21 19.87 -10.53 26.72
N GLY A 22 19.14 -11.62 26.95
CA GLY A 22 19.00 -12.73 25.98
C GLY A 22 17.94 -12.47 24.90
N VAL A 23 16.91 -11.66 25.21
CA VAL A 23 15.77 -11.38 24.32
C VAL A 23 16.12 -10.42 23.17
N SER A 24 17.13 -9.56 23.33
CA SER A 24 17.60 -8.64 22.27
C SER A 24 18.77 -9.19 21.44
N GLY A 25 19.01 -10.51 21.49
CA GLY A 25 20.12 -11.13 20.78
C GLY A 25 21.38 -11.12 21.64
N GLY A 26 21.40 -12.01 22.64
CA GLY A 26 22.59 -12.27 23.44
C GLY A 26 23.74 -12.76 22.57
N MET A 27 24.76 -11.92 22.37
CA MET A 27 26.07 -12.36 21.89
C MET A 27 26.77 -13.08 23.06
N TYR A 28 26.44 -14.36 23.25
CA TYR A 28 27.20 -15.22 24.14
C TYR A 28 28.66 -15.25 23.69
N LYS A 29 29.57 -15.03 24.64
CA LYS A 29 31.02 -15.24 24.53
C LYS A 29 31.30 -16.60 23.87
N GLY A 30 31.81 -16.58 22.65
CA GLY A 30 32.38 -17.75 22.00
C GLY A 30 32.02 -17.80 20.53
N PHE A 31 33.03 -17.58 19.68
CA PHE A 31 33.00 -17.76 18.23
C PHE A 31 32.46 -16.57 17.42
N ALA A 32 33.35 -15.62 17.11
CA ALA A 32 33.27 -14.92 15.82
C ALA A 32 33.83 -15.88 14.74
N PRO A 33 33.24 -15.90 13.53
CA PRO A 33 33.62 -14.85 12.61
C PRO A 33 32.39 -14.14 12.06
N TYR A 34 32.44 -12.82 12.16
CA TYR A 34 31.96 -11.88 11.17
C TYR A 34 30.75 -12.39 10.38
N SER A 35 29.55 -12.06 10.86
CA SER A 35 28.39 -11.96 10.00
C SER A 35 28.63 -10.81 9.00
N VAL A 36 29.55 -10.99 8.04
CA VAL A 36 29.69 -10.11 6.87
C VAL A 36 28.41 -10.18 6.02
N PHE A 37 27.58 -11.19 6.29
CA PHE A 37 26.32 -11.48 5.62
C PHE A 37 25.13 -11.41 6.56
N ALA A 38 25.21 -10.67 7.67
CA ALA A 38 23.99 -10.10 8.26
C ALA A 38 23.51 -8.97 7.33
N LEU A 39 23.18 -9.35 6.09
CA LEU A 39 22.24 -8.63 5.27
C LEU A 39 20.98 -8.59 6.11
N ASP A 40 20.74 -7.42 6.69
CA ASP A 40 19.51 -7.02 7.32
C ASP A 40 18.31 -7.54 6.50
N ALA A 41 17.82 -8.73 6.87
CA ALA A 41 16.67 -9.38 6.26
C ALA A 41 15.35 -8.78 6.76
N SER A 42 15.43 -7.72 7.58
CA SER A 42 14.29 -6.94 8.05
C SER A 42 14.01 -5.74 7.15
N LYS A 43 14.61 -5.67 5.95
CA LYS A 43 14.20 -4.72 4.92
C LYS A 43 12.90 -5.18 4.27
N HIS A 44 11.79 -4.88 4.92
CA HIS A 44 10.55 -4.58 4.20
C HIS A 44 10.73 -3.25 3.44
N SER A 45 11.64 -3.20 2.47
CA SER A 45 11.77 -2.07 1.57
C SER A 45 10.69 -2.20 0.50
N PHE A 46 9.46 -1.80 0.85
CA PHE A 46 8.43 -1.56 -0.13
C PHE A 46 8.64 -0.15 -0.67
N SER A 47 9.19 -0.05 -1.87
CA SER A 47 9.35 1.20 -2.61
C SER A 47 8.66 1.02 -3.95
N PHE A 48 7.76 1.94 -4.29
CA PHE A 48 7.15 1.99 -5.61
C PHE A 48 7.21 3.44 -6.10
N ASP A 49 7.61 3.60 -7.35
CA ASP A 49 7.53 4.87 -8.06
C ASP A 49 6.28 4.82 -8.95
N ALA A 50 5.34 5.71 -8.70
CA ALA A 50 4.14 5.81 -9.52
C ALA A 50 4.00 7.23 -10.08
N LYS A 51 3.76 7.32 -11.39
CA LYS A 51 3.47 8.57 -12.08
C LYS A 51 2.02 8.52 -12.55
N GLN A 52 1.31 9.61 -12.30
CA GLN A 52 -0.09 9.77 -12.64
C GLN A 52 -0.25 10.97 -13.53
N SER A 53 -0.81 10.75 -14.72
CA SER A 53 -1.16 11.82 -15.65
C SER A 53 -2.57 11.55 -16.14
N ILE A 54 -3.44 12.54 -16.04
CA ILE A 54 -4.77 12.50 -16.61
C ILE A 54 -4.99 13.79 -17.37
N ASP A 55 -5.37 13.67 -18.64
CA ASP A 55 -5.71 14.78 -19.51
C ASP A 55 -7.14 14.57 -19.97
N GLN A 56 -7.93 15.64 -19.92
CA GLN A 56 -9.37 15.58 -20.16
C GLN A 56 -9.82 16.79 -20.94
N GLU A 57 -10.37 16.53 -22.13
CA GLU A 57 -11.02 17.52 -22.96
C GLU A 57 -12.49 17.11 -23.16
N GLN A 58 -13.42 18.03 -22.92
CA GLN A 58 -14.84 17.84 -23.22
C GLN A 58 -15.33 19.00 -24.08
N ASN A 59 -15.72 18.70 -25.32
CA ASN A 59 -16.35 19.66 -26.22
C ASN A 59 -17.82 19.29 -26.40
N THR A 60 -18.73 20.15 -25.93
CA THR A 60 -20.19 19.93 -26.06
C THR A 60 -20.80 21.05 -26.88
N LEU A 61 -21.33 20.68 -28.05
CA LEU A 61 -21.99 21.59 -28.99
C LEU A 61 -23.48 21.28 -29.04
N VAL A 62 -24.31 22.31 -28.89
CA VAL A 62 -25.76 22.20 -28.88
C VAL A 62 -26.32 23.17 -29.91
N ASN A 63 -26.76 22.64 -31.05
CA ASN A 63 -27.33 23.44 -32.13
C ASN A 63 -28.84 23.21 -32.16
N ASN A 64 -29.62 24.11 -31.55
CA ASN A 64 -31.06 23.97 -31.44
C ASN A 64 -31.79 25.13 -32.12
N GLY A 65 -32.89 24.84 -32.82
CA GLY A 65 -33.66 25.85 -33.56
C GLY A 65 -32.94 26.45 -34.77
N ASN A 66 -31.94 25.77 -35.33
CA ASN A 66 -31.22 26.28 -36.49
C ASN A 66 -32.05 26.15 -37.77
N ASN A 67 -32.13 27.24 -38.54
CA ASN A 67 -32.91 27.37 -39.77
C ASN A 67 -34.38 26.96 -39.65
N ALA A 68 -35.04 27.32 -38.54
CA ALA A 68 -36.42 26.97 -38.29
C ALA A 68 -37.32 28.22 -38.25
N ALA A 69 -38.35 28.25 -39.11
CA ALA A 69 -39.42 29.26 -39.09
C ALA A 69 -40.72 28.65 -38.56
N PHE A 70 -41.51 29.42 -37.81
CA PHE A 70 -42.79 29.01 -37.20
C PHE A 70 -42.70 27.80 -36.24
N VAL A 71 -41.60 27.68 -35.49
CA VAL A 71 -41.40 26.63 -34.48
C VAL A 71 -41.70 27.13 -33.07
N SER A 72 -42.38 26.30 -32.27
CA SER A 72 -42.65 26.52 -30.84
C SER A 72 -42.30 25.27 -30.03
N GLY A 73 -41.84 25.43 -28.79
CA GLY A 73 -41.52 24.30 -27.91
C GLY A 73 -40.10 23.72 -28.09
N ILE A 74 -39.18 24.48 -28.67
CA ILE A 74 -37.80 24.06 -28.85
C ILE A 74 -37.06 24.09 -27.50
N THR A 75 -36.74 22.92 -26.97
CA THR A 75 -35.97 22.76 -25.72
C THR A 75 -34.68 22.00 -26.01
N ALA A 76 -33.56 22.45 -25.45
CA ALA A 76 -32.33 21.66 -25.39
C ALA A 76 -31.87 21.60 -23.94
N THR A 77 -31.88 20.40 -23.38
CA THR A 77 -31.35 20.14 -22.04
C THR A 77 -30.10 19.32 -22.21
N VAL A 78 -28.94 19.91 -21.92
CA VAL A 78 -27.65 19.25 -22.06
C VAL A 78 -26.92 19.31 -20.73
N ASN A 79 -26.62 18.13 -20.18
CA ASN A 79 -26.01 17.93 -18.87
C ASN A 79 -24.70 17.13 -19.02
N PRO A 80 -23.67 17.69 -19.68
CA PRO A 80 -22.46 16.94 -19.94
C PRO A 80 -21.67 16.82 -18.62
N LYS A 81 -21.27 15.60 -18.29
CA LYS A 81 -20.53 15.28 -17.08
C LYS A 81 -19.22 14.59 -17.47
N GLN A 82 -18.12 15.26 -17.21
CA GLN A 82 -16.79 14.68 -17.30
C GLN A 82 -16.27 14.43 -15.89
N THR A 83 -15.81 13.21 -15.63
CA THR A 83 -15.22 12.80 -14.36
C THR A 83 -13.92 12.07 -14.66
N ALA A 84 -12.84 12.50 -14.03
CA ALA A 84 -11.51 11.90 -14.08
C ALA A 84 -11.16 11.44 -12.68
N ASP A 85 -10.90 10.15 -12.53
CA ASP A 85 -10.29 9.61 -11.32
C ASP A 85 -8.88 9.15 -11.67
N ASN A 86 -7.88 9.83 -11.10
CA ASN A 86 -6.48 9.49 -11.22
C ASN A 86 -5.94 9.24 -9.83
N THR A 87 -6.29 8.09 -9.27
CA THR A 87 -6.03 7.75 -7.86
C THR A 87 -5.09 6.57 -7.76
N ILE A 88 -3.98 6.79 -7.07
CA ILE A 88 -3.07 5.74 -6.62
C ILE A 88 -3.65 5.21 -5.30
N ASN A 89 -3.91 3.92 -5.20
CA ASN A 89 -4.32 3.28 -3.95
C ASN A 89 -3.30 2.21 -3.55
N PHE A 90 -2.62 2.44 -2.42
CA PHE A 90 -1.70 1.47 -1.80
C PHE A 90 -2.00 1.39 -0.29
N GLY A 91 -2.23 0.18 0.18
CA GLY A 91 -2.57 -0.19 1.55
C GLY A 91 -2.91 -1.66 1.63
#